data_AF-A0AAX2IB37-F1
#
_entry.id   AF-A0AAX2IB37-F1
#
_cell.length_a   1.000
_cell.length_b   1.000
_cell.length_c   1.000
_cell.angle_alpha   90.00
_cell.angle_beta   90.00
_cell.angle_gamma   90.00
#
_symmetry.space_group_name_H-M   'P 1'
#
loop_
_entity.id
_entity.type
_entity.pdbx_description
1 polymer ?
#
loop_
_entity_poly.entity_id
_entity_poly.type
_entity_poly.pdbx_seq_one_letter_code
_entity_poly.pdbx_strand_id
1 'polypeptide(L)'
;MNDFIAKLLDHKQPMEITPERTSVVMINLKTARLLCGRNIETGDKLTDKDKKVLEIREALWKEGLGYSYFSGIMCYLVLLEQLGQIFNPSTTQENAIYKVLKTYNNVANSDENYTLVGLRNALAHNGGLVSKSDNYPKKFVLSLEESNKVVELPQENWDNNYSNKSEDCNTIIYVNNFINLVEDIFRRVKEDAINGSLTSIDEQEIKSRFTVING
;
A
#
# COMPACT_ATOMS: atom_id res chain seq x y z
N MET A 1 23.28 -7.74 7.77
CA MET A 1 22.26 -6.72 7.46
C MET A 1 22.97 -5.39 7.22
N ASN A 2 22.70 -4.71 6.12
CA ASN A 2 23.13 -3.32 5.96
C ASN A 2 22.37 -2.47 6.99
N ASP A 3 23.08 -1.82 7.93
CA ASP A 3 22.50 -0.97 9.00
C ASP A 3 21.50 0.06 8.43
N PHE A 4 21.77 0.54 7.21
CA PHE A 4 20.89 1.47 6.52
C PHE A 4 19.51 0.88 6.19
N ILE A 5 19.45 -0.35 5.66
CA ILE A 5 18.19 -1.01 5.30
C ILE A 5 17.35 -1.30 6.55
N ALA A 6 17.99 -1.68 7.65
CA ALA A 6 17.32 -1.88 8.93
C ALA A 6 16.60 -0.59 9.37
N LYS A 7 17.33 0.54 9.35
CA LYS A 7 16.81 1.87 9.68
C LYS A 7 15.75 2.36 8.68
N LEU A 8 15.85 1.98 7.41
CA LEU A 8 14.87 2.32 6.37
C LEU A 8 13.48 1.74 6.68
N LEU A 9 13.43 0.56 7.31
CA LEU A 9 12.22 -0.20 7.63
C LEU A 9 11.84 -0.12 9.13
N ASP A 10 12.48 0.76 9.89
CA ASP A 10 12.20 0.92 11.31
C ASP A 10 11.11 1.98 11.56
N HIS A 11 10.14 1.65 12.41
CA HIS A 11 9.19 2.62 12.96
C HIS A 11 9.87 3.77 13.73
N LYS A 12 11.08 3.57 14.27
CA LYS A 12 11.86 4.64 14.88
C LYS A 12 12.47 5.49 13.76
N GLN A 13 11.92 6.68 13.58
CA GLN A 13 12.33 7.70 12.62
C GLN A 13 12.46 9.04 13.37
N PRO A 14 13.37 9.94 12.98
CA PRO A 14 14.27 9.85 11.84
C PRO A 14 15.39 8.81 11.98
N MET A 15 16.03 8.48 10.87
CA MET A 15 17.22 7.62 10.81
C MET A 15 18.41 8.43 11.36
N GLU A 16 19.04 7.97 12.45
CA GLU A 16 20.26 8.57 13.04
C GLU A 16 21.47 8.44 12.07
N ILE A 17 21.50 9.27 11.03
CA ILE A 17 22.52 9.31 9.97
C ILE A 17 22.84 10.78 9.71
N THR A 18 24.05 11.11 9.25
CA THR A 18 24.43 12.48 8.87
C THR A 18 24.47 12.62 7.35
N PRO A 19 23.69 13.52 6.73
CA PRO A 19 22.64 14.34 7.34
C PRO A 19 21.44 13.50 7.80
N GLU A 20 20.65 14.02 8.74
CA GLU A 20 19.48 13.33 9.28
C GLU A 20 18.49 13.02 8.16
N ARG A 21 18.02 11.77 8.11
CA ARG A 21 17.15 11.28 7.04
C ARG A 21 15.87 10.70 7.60
N THR A 22 14.76 10.90 6.89
CA THR A 22 13.51 10.22 7.18
C THR A 22 13.15 9.29 6.03
N SER A 23 12.84 8.03 6.33
CA SER A 23 12.40 7.05 5.34
C SER A 23 11.01 7.38 4.80
N VAL A 24 10.90 7.56 3.47
CA VAL A 24 9.59 7.75 2.80
C VAL A 24 8.75 6.48 2.88
N VAL A 25 9.38 5.30 2.89
CA VAL A 25 8.71 4.01 3.13
C VAL A 25 7.95 4.06 4.46
N MET A 26 8.61 4.56 5.52
CA MET A 26 8.01 4.64 6.85
C MET A 26 6.99 5.78 6.98
N ILE A 27 7.19 6.90 6.28
CA ILE A 27 6.18 7.96 6.19
C ILE A 27 4.89 7.41 5.59
N ASN A 28 4.98 6.71 4.45
CA ASN A 28 3.82 6.13 3.78
C ASN A 28 3.13 5.07 4.65
N LEU A 29 3.88 4.17 5.27
CA LEU A 29 3.32 3.14 6.17
C LEU A 29 2.58 3.78 7.36
N LYS A 30 3.20 4.72 8.07
CA LYS A 30 2.58 5.36 9.24
C LYS A 30 1.36 6.20 8.86
N THR A 31 1.42 6.90 7.74
CA THR A 31 0.28 7.67 7.21
C THR A 31 -0.87 6.75 6.84
N ALA A 32 -0.59 5.65 6.15
CA ALA A 32 -1.59 4.65 5.80
C ALA A 32 -2.27 4.09 7.06
N ARG A 33 -1.48 3.69 8.07
CA ARG A 33 -1.98 3.18 9.35
C ARG A 33 -2.91 4.17 10.05
N LEU A 34 -2.49 5.43 10.18
CA LEU A 34 -3.31 6.48 10.80
C LEU A 34 -4.67 6.62 10.09
N LEU A 35 -4.65 6.78 8.76
CA LEU A 35 -5.85 7.05 7.97
C LEU A 35 -6.78 5.83 7.84
N CYS A 36 -6.21 4.63 7.87
CA CYS A 36 -6.96 3.37 7.80
C CYS A 36 -7.35 2.81 9.18
N GLY A 37 -7.06 3.52 10.27
CA GLY A 37 -7.45 3.10 11.62
C GLY A 37 -6.69 1.90 12.15
N ARG A 38 -5.37 1.91 11.98
CA ARG A 38 -4.42 0.95 12.56
C ARG A 38 -3.51 1.64 13.57
N ASN A 39 -2.99 0.85 14.50
CA ASN A 39 -1.92 1.33 15.38
C ASN A 39 -0.72 1.75 14.51
N ILE A 40 -0.21 2.97 14.71
CA ILE A 40 0.83 3.57 13.85
C ILE A 40 2.15 2.79 13.93
N GLU A 41 2.45 2.20 15.08
CA GLU A 41 3.71 1.50 15.35
C GLU A 41 3.64 0.04 14.91
N THR A 42 2.54 -0.66 15.21
CA THR A 42 2.42 -2.11 14.99
C THR A 42 1.69 -2.48 13.71
N GLY A 43 0.73 -1.66 13.26
CA GLY A 43 -0.17 -1.98 12.14
C GLY A 43 -1.40 -2.79 12.57
N ASP A 44 -1.52 -3.13 13.85
CA ASP A 44 -2.65 -3.89 14.39
C ASP A 44 -3.95 -3.06 14.38
N LYS A 45 -5.07 -3.75 14.54
CA LYS A 45 -6.36 -3.10 14.79
C LYS A 45 -6.28 -2.28 16.08
N LEU A 46 -6.88 -1.11 16.06
CA LEU A 46 -6.93 -0.23 17.22
C LEU A 46 -7.72 -0.87 18.37
N THR A 47 -7.26 -0.60 19.58
CA THR A 47 -7.90 -0.94 20.85
C THR A 47 -8.03 0.31 21.71
N ASP A 48 -8.70 0.22 22.86
CA ASP A 48 -8.83 1.34 23.81
C ASP A 48 -7.49 1.86 24.36
N LYS A 49 -6.40 1.12 24.14
CA LYS A 49 -5.04 1.54 24.48
C LYS A 49 -4.47 2.56 23.50
N ASP A 50 -5.02 2.65 22.30
CA ASP A 50 -4.52 3.50 21.21
C ASP A 50 -5.17 4.90 21.19
N LYS A 51 -5.37 5.48 22.38
CA LYS A 51 -6.17 6.70 22.60
C LYS A 51 -5.84 7.83 21.63
N LYS A 52 -4.55 8.13 21.43
CA LYS A 52 -4.11 9.22 20.56
C LYS A 52 -4.56 9.03 19.11
N VAL A 53 -4.52 7.81 18.58
CA VAL A 53 -4.96 7.53 17.21
C VAL A 53 -6.48 7.61 17.12
N LEU A 54 -7.18 7.10 18.13
CA LEU A 54 -8.65 7.20 18.22
C LEU A 54 -9.12 8.66 18.25
N GLU A 55 -8.47 9.52 19.06
CA GLU A 55 -8.76 10.95 19.14
C GLU A 55 -8.57 11.66 17.80
N ILE A 56 -7.46 11.40 17.09
CA ILE A 56 -7.22 11.99 15.76
C ILE A 56 -8.31 11.55 14.79
N ARG A 57 -8.70 10.27 14.81
CA ARG A 57 -9.75 9.76 13.91
C ARG A 57 -11.11 10.35 14.24
N GLU A 58 -11.45 10.50 15.51
CA GLU A 58 -12.68 11.17 15.93
C GLU A 58 -12.70 12.62 15.43
N ALA A 59 -11.57 13.32 15.52
CA ALA A 59 -11.43 14.66 14.95
C ALA A 59 -11.63 14.66 13.43
N LEU A 60 -11.02 13.73 12.69
CA LEU A 60 -11.24 13.59 11.25
C LEU A 60 -12.72 13.38 10.92
N TRP A 61 -13.44 12.54 11.67
CA TRP A 61 -14.88 12.35 11.49
C TRP A 61 -15.69 13.62 11.73
N LYS A 62 -15.38 14.38 12.78
CA LYS A 62 -16.04 15.65 13.09
C LYS A 62 -15.84 16.70 12.00
N GLU A 63 -14.68 16.69 11.33
CA GLU A 63 -14.35 17.57 10.22
C GLU A 63 -14.84 17.04 8.85
N GLY A 64 -15.62 15.95 8.81
CA GLY A 64 -16.11 15.37 7.56
C GLY A 64 -15.07 14.57 6.76
N LEU A 65 -13.92 14.28 7.35
CA LEU A 65 -12.80 13.52 6.78
C LEU A 65 -12.83 12.03 7.18
N GLY A 66 -14.00 11.50 7.57
CA GLY A 66 -14.15 10.10 7.98
C GLY A 66 -13.75 9.06 6.93
N TYR A 67 -13.82 9.44 5.65
CA TYR A 67 -13.44 8.61 4.50
C TYR A 67 -11.97 8.78 4.06
N SER A 68 -11.12 9.42 4.88
CA SER A 68 -9.69 9.56 4.57
C SER A 68 -8.94 8.23 4.47
N TYR A 69 -9.56 7.09 4.84
CA TYR A 69 -9.02 5.76 4.51
C TYR A 69 -8.79 5.58 3.00
N PHE A 70 -9.53 6.31 2.14
CA PHE A 70 -9.26 6.37 0.71
C PHE A 70 -7.82 6.78 0.40
N SER A 71 -7.34 7.86 1.05
CA SER A 71 -5.96 8.32 0.94
C SER A 71 -4.99 7.34 1.62
N GLY A 72 -5.41 6.70 2.72
CA GLY A 72 -4.62 5.65 3.37
C GLY A 72 -4.36 4.44 2.48
N ILE A 73 -5.35 4.01 1.68
CA ILE A 73 -5.18 2.95 0.67
C ILE A 73 -4.13 3.33 -0.36
N MET A 74 -4.13 4.59 -0.81
CA MET A 74 -3.12 5.07 -1.74
C MET A 74 -1.71 5.00 -1.11
N CYS A 75 -1.54 5.39 0.16
CA CYS A 75 -0.28 5.24 0.87
C CYS A 75 0.18 3.77 0.95
N TYR A 76 -0.74 2.82 1.20
CA TYR A 76 -0.41 1.38 1.17
C TYR A 76 -0.01 0.88 -0.23
N LEU A 77 -0.66 1.36 -1.29
CA LEU A 77 -0.28 0.99 -2.67
C LEU A 77 1.09 1.55 -3.06
N VAL A 78 1.39 2.79 -2.66
CA VAL A 78 2.73 3.39 -2.83
C VAL A 78 3.76 2.61 -2.03
N LEU A 79 3.43 2.18 -0.82
CA LEU A 79 4.31 1.33 -0.02
C LEU A 79 4.64 0.04 -0.78
N LEU A 80 3.65 -0.69 -1.31
CA LEU A 80 3.90 -1.89 -2.11
C LEU A 80 4.81 -1.60 -3.31
N GLU A 81 4.58 -0.49 -4.01
CA GLU A 81 5.42 -0.08 -5.13
C GLU A 81 6.87 0.17 -4.69
N GLN A 82 7.07 0.86 -3.57
CA GLN A 82 8.40 1.12 -3.00
C GLN A 82 9.10 -0.18 -2.60
N LEU A 83 8.43 -1.10 -1.90
CA LEU A 83 8.99 -2.39 -1.51
C LEU A 83 9.39 -3.22 -2.75
N GLY A 84 8.57 -3.21 -3.80
CA GLY A 84 8.87 -3.89 -5.05
C GLY A 84 9.99 -3.25 -5.88
N GLN A 85 10.16 -1.92 -5.79
CA GLN A 85 11.28 -1.21 -6.43
C GLN A 85 12.59 -1.44 -5.69
N ILE A 86 12.57 -1.45 -4.36
CA ILE A 86 13.77 -1.55 -3.53
C ILE A 86 14.26 -3.00 -3.45
N PHE A 87 13.39 -3.95 -3.11
CA PHE A 87 13.78 -5.31 -2.69
C PHE A 87 13.47 -6.41 -3.72
N ASN A 88 12.87 -6.05 -4.85
CA ASN A 88 12.70 -6.98 -5.99
C ASN A 88 13.23 -6.34 -7.29
N PRO A 89 14.53 -5.97 -7.35
CA PRO A 89 15.12 -5.39 -8.55
C PRO A 89 15.30 -6.46 -9.63
N SER A 90 14.25 -6.70 -10.42
CA SER A 90 14.33 -7.48 -11.64
C SER A 90 14.76 -6.60 -12.82
N THR A 91 15.47 -7.19 -13.78
CA THR A 91 15.73 -6.60 -15.11
C THR A 91 14.51 -6.65 -16.03
N THR A 92 13.48 -7.42 -15.67
CA THR A 92 12.22 -7.46 -16.41
C THR A 92 11.38 -6.21 -16.16
N GLN A 93 10.69 -5.72 -17.18
CA GLN A 93 9.79 -4.55 -17.10
C GLN A 93 8.47 -4.83 -16.33
N GLU A 94 8.48 -5.78 -15.38
CA GLU A 94 7.31 -6.08 -14.57
C GLU A 94 7.06 -4.97 -13.53
N ASN A 95 5.78 -4.63 -13.32
CA ASN A 95 5.37 -3.61 -12.36
C ASN A 95 5.82 -3.97 -10.92
N ALA A 96 6.30 -2.99 -10.17
CA ALA A 96 6.84 -3.22 -8.82
C ALA A 96 5.82 -3.77 -7.82
N ILE A 97 4.57 -3.31 -7.85
CA ILE A 97 3.49 -3.84 -7.00
C ILE A 97 3.26 -5.30 -7.35
N TYR A 98 3.17 -5.63 -8.64
CA TYR A 98 3.00 -7.01 -9.09
C TYR A 98 4.13 -7.92 -8.58
N LYS A 99 5.39 -7.47 -8.69
CA LYS A 99 6.56 -8.22 -8.22
C LYS A 99 6.48 -8.52 -6.73
N VAL A 100 6.24 -7.51 -5.88
CA VAL A 100 6.20 -7.74 -4.42
C VAL A 100 5.01 -8.63 -4.03
N LEU A 101 3.86 -8.48 -4.68
CA LEU A 101 2.71 -9.35 -4.45
C LEU A 101 3.03 -10.78 -4.86
N LYS A 102 3.60 -11.01 -6.05
CA LYS A 102 4.00 -12.34 -6.51
C LYS A 102 5.01 -13.02 -5.57
N THR A 103 5.95 -12.26 -5.01
CA THR A 103 6.97 -12.79 -4.09
C THR A 103 6.38 -13.19 -2.74
N TYR A 104 5.49 -12.37 -2.17
CA TYR A 104 5.05 -12.52 -0.77
C TYR A 104 3.61 -13.03 -0.62
N ASN A 105 2.82 -13.06 -1.69
CA ASN A 105 1.44 -13.51 -1.67
C ASN A 105 1.28 -14.79 -2.50
N ASN A 106 1.31 -15.94 -1.83
CA ASN A 106 1.06 -17.24 -2.46
C ASN A 106 -0.41 -17.46 -2.86
N VAL A 107 -1.32 -16.52 -2.55
CA VAL A 107 -2.78 -16.72 -2.63
C VAL A 107 -3.42 -15.98 -3.80
N ALA A 108 -2.84 -14.88 -4.30
CA ALA A 108 -3.40 -14.13 -5.41
C ALA A 108 -2.95 -14.69 -6.76
N ASN A 109 -3.93 -14.96 -7.63
CA ASN A 109 -3.65 -15.23 -9.04
C ASN A 109 -3.05 -13.96 -9.72
N SER A 110 -2.53 -14.11 -10.94
CA SER A 110 -1.97 -12.99 -11.71
C SER A 110 -2.93 -11.81 -11.83
N ASP A 111 -4.22 -12.09 -11.98
CA ASP A 111 -5.24 -11.10 -12.32
C ASP A 111 -5.60 -10.21 -11.12
N GLU A 112 -5.64 -10.77 -9.91
CA GLU A 112 -5.80 -10.02 -8.67
C GLU A 112 -4.60 -9.08 -8.44
N ASN A 113 -3.39 -9.55 -8.71
CA ASN A 113 -2.19 -8.72 -8.59
C ASN A 113 -2.21 -7.55 -9.60
N TYR A 114 -2.56 -7.82 -10.87
CA TYR A 114 -2.75 -6.76 -11.86
C TYR A 114 -3.93 -5.84 -11.54
N THR A 115 -4.94 -6.34 -10.84
CA THR A 115 -6.07 -5.53 -10.37
C THR A 115 -5.63 -4.49 -9.35
N LEU A 116 -4.76 -4.85 -8.40
CA LEU A 116 -4.18 -3.89 -7.45
C LEU A 116 -3.24 -2.87 -8.11
N VAL A 117 -2.51 -3.27 -9.16
CA VAL A 117 -1.77 -2.33 -10.02
C VAL A 117 -2.75 -1.34 -10.69
N GLY A 118 -3.86 -1.85 -11.23
CA GLY A 118 -4.91 -1.05 -11.84
C GLY A 118 -5.54 -0.05 -10.87
N LEU A 119 -5.75 -0.45 -9.61
CA LEU A 119 -6.25 0.42 -8.55
C LEU A 119 -5.28 1.56 -8.27
N ARG A 120 -3.98 1.25 -8.10
CA ARG A 120 -2.96 2.29 -7.91
C ARG A 120 -2.95 3.28 -9.06
N ASN A 121 -3.06 2.81 -10.30
CA ASN A 121 -3.08 3.68 -11.46
C ASN A 121 -4.34 4.56 -11.51
N ALA A 122 -5.52 4.03 -11.17
CA ALA A 122 -6.75 4.81 -11.08
C ALA A 122 -6.63 5.94 -10.05
N LEU A 123 -6.08 5.63 -8.86
CA LEU A 123 -5.91 6.59 -7.78
C LEU A 123 -4.85 7.65 -8.11
N ALA A 124 -3.70 7.24 -8.65
CA ALA A 124 -2.57 8.13 -8.92
C ALA A 124 -2.77 9.04 -10.14
N HIS A 125 -3.40 8.54 -11.21
CA HIS A 125 -3.54 9.31 -12.46
C HIS A 125 -4.89 10.02 -12.57
N ASN A 126 -5.97 9.40 -12.11
CA ASN A 126 -7.32 9.94 -12.25
C ASN A 126 -7.86 10.52 -10.94
N GLY A 127 -7.19 10.31 -9.80
CA GLY A 127 -7.71 10.70 -8.49
C GLY A 127 -9.02 10.01 -8.13
N GLY A 128 -9.31 8.83 -8.71
CA GLY A 128 -10.63 8.21 -8.64
C GLY A 128 -10.59 6.68 -8.73
N LEU A 129 -11.79 6.09 -8.79
CA LEU A 129 -12.00 4.63 -8.74
C LEU A 129 -12.22 4.01 -10.13
N VAL A 130 -11.79 4.70 -11.19
CA VAL A 130 -11.90 4.20 -12.55
C VAL A 130 -10.53 4.19 -13.19
N SER A 131 -10.13 3.01 -13.68
CA SER A 131 -8.95 2.85 -14.52
C SER A 131 -9.39 2.74 -15.97
N LYS A 132 -9.06 3.74 -16.78
CA LYS A 132 -9.19 3.70 -18.23
C LYS A 132 -7.89 3.14 -18.78
N SER A 133 -7.79 1.83 -18.91
CA SER A 133 -6.72 1.23 -19.70
C SER A 133 -7.33 0.63 -20.95
N ASP A 134 -6.64 0.77 -22.08
CA ASP A 134 -7.15 0.34 -23.39
C ASP A 134 -7.44 -1.17 -23.44
N ASN A 135 -6.70 -1.96 -22.63
CA ASN A 135 -6.78 -3.41 -22.63
C ASN A 135 -7.54 -4.00 -21.43
N TYR A 136 -7.69 -3.24 -20.33
CA TYR A 136 -8.27 -3.77 -19.09
C TYR A 136 -8.90 -2.66 -18.24
N PRO A 137 -9.98 -2.02 -18.72
CA PRO A 137 -10.67 -0.98 -17.97
C PRO A 137 -11.31 -1.57 -16.71
N LYS A 138 -11.29 -0.81 -15.62
CA LYS A 138 -11.86 -1.23 -14.34
C LYS A 138 -12.64 -0.12 -13.65
N LYS A 139 -13.76 -0.51 -13.06
CA LYS A 139 -14.55 0.29 -12.13
C LYS A 139 -14.41 -0.33 -10.75
N PHE A 140 -13.76 0.38 -9.84
CA PHE A 140 -13.46 -0.12 -8.50
C PHE A 140 -14.53 0.29 -7.50
N VAL A 141 -14.81 -0.60 -6.56
CA VAL A 141 -15.57 -0.32 -5.34
C VAL A 141 -14.68 -0.66 -4.16
N LEU A 142 -14.55 0.28 -3.21
CA LEU A 142 -13.84 0.04 -1.96
C LEU A 142 -14.87 -0.40 -0.91
N SER A 143 -14.91 -1.69 -0.59
CA SER A 143 -15.85 -2.24 0.38
C SER A 143 -15.20 -2.35 1.76
N LEU A 144 -15.93 -1.92 2.79
CA LEU A 144 -15.57 -2.12 4.20
C LEU A 144 -16.17 -3.41 4.79
N GLU A 145 -16.96 -4.15 3.99
CA GLU A 145 -17.60 -5.39 4.41
C GLU A 145 -16.58 -6.49 4.73
N GLU A 146 -17.01 -7.45 5.55
CA GLU A 146 -16.21 -8.63 5.86
C GLU A 146 -16.20 -9.60 4.68
N SER A 147 -15.00 -10.06 4.33
CA SER A 147 -14.79 -11.04 3.27
C SER A 147 -13.55 -11.87 3.59
N ASN A 148 -13.40 -13.02 2.94
CA ASN A 148 -12.15 -13.77 2.91
C ASN A 148 -11.27 -13.41 1.70
N LYS A 149 -11.78 -12.61 0.75
CA LYS A 149 -11.05 -12.15 -0.43
C LYS A 149 -10.42 -10.78 -0.22
N VAL A 150 -9.35 -10.49 -0.95
CA VAL A 150 -8.80 -9.12 -1.06
C VAL A 150 -9.45 -8.40 -2.25
N VAL A 151 -9.61 -9.12 -3.36
CA VAL A 151 -10.18 -8.64 -4.60
C VAL A 151 -11.34 -9.56 -4.99
N GLU A 152 -12.46 -8.98 -5.39
CA GLU A 152 -13.50 -9.67 -6.15
C GLU A 152 -13.49 -9.15 -7.58
N LEU A 153 -13.20 -10.05 -8.52
CA LEU A 153 -13.26 -9.75 -9.94
C LEU A 153 -14.74 -9.65 -10.37
N PRO A 154 -15.04 -8.76 -11.33
CA PRO A 154 -16.40 -8.59 -11.81
C PRO A 154 -16.86 -9.83 -12.59
N GLN A 155 -18.19 -10.01 -12.69
CA GLN A 155 -18.77 -11.03 -13.56
C GLN A 155 -18.60 -10.66 -15.04
N GLU A 156 -18.65 -9.37 -15.35
CA GLU A 156 -18.50 -8.83 -16.69
C GLU A 156 -17.40 -7.76 -16.74
N ASN A 157 -16.65 -7.69 -17.84
CA ASN A 157 -15.70 -6.61 -18.01
C ASN A 157 -16.44 -5.28 -18.20
N TRP A 158 -15.98 -4.22 -17.54
CA TRP A 158 -16.53 -2.89 -17.75
C TRP A 158 -16.19 -2.39 -19.16
N ASP A 159 -17.18 -1.88 -19.88
CA ASP A 159 -17.10 -1.48 -21.29
C ASP A 159 -16.77 0.02 -21.48
N ASN A 160 -16.29 0.70 -20.43
CA ASN A 160 -16.14 2.15 -20.35
C ASN A 160 -17.44 2.96 -20.45
N ASN A 161 -18.61 2.32 -20.42
CA ASN A 161 -19.89 3.01 -20.48
C ASN A 161 -20.34 3.45 -19.08
N TYR A 162 -20.26 4.76 -18.83
CA TYR A 162 -20.71 5.36 -17.57
C TYR A 162 -22.23 5.36 -17.37
N SER A 163 -23.00 5.20 -18.45
CA SER A 163 -24.46 5.09 -18.36
C SER A 163 -24.91 3.72 -17.83
N ASN A 164 -24.04 2.70 -17.93
CA ASN A 164 -24.29 1.39 -17.35
C ASN A 164 -24.17 1.48 -15.82
N LYS A 165 -25.31 1.33 -15.14
CA LYS A 165 -25.41 1.35 -13.68
C LYS A 165 -25.32 -0.05 -13.04
N SER A 166 -25.13 -1.11 -13.84
CA SER A 166 -24.95 -2.45 -13.30
C SER A 166 -23.74 -2.52 -12.37
N GLU A 167 -23.87 -3.31 -11.32
CA GLU A 167 -22.80 -3.64 -10.39
C GLU A 167 -21.99 -4.86 -10.84
N ASP A 168 -22.46 -5.61 -11.84
CA ASP A 168 -21.82 -6.83 -12.36
C ASP A 168 -20.43 -6.56 -12.96
N CYS A 169 -20.17 -5.30 -13.34
CA CYS A 169 -18.88 -4.84 -13.85
C CYS A 169 -17.97 -4.21 -12.79
N ASN A 170 -18.39 -4.18 -11.53
CA ASN A 170 -17.58 -3.65 -10.44
C ASN A 170 -16.51 -4.64 -10.00
N THR A 171 -15.27 -4.15 -9.91
CA THR A 171 -14.19 -4.84 -9.20
C THR A 171 -14.18 -4.39 -7.74
N ILE A 172 -14.44 -5.29 -6.80
CA ILE A 172 -14.51 -4.94 -5.38
C ILE A 172 -13.15 -5.15 -4.72
N ILE A 173 -12.70 -4.17 -3.96
CA ILE A 173 -11.52 -4.26 -3.10
C ILE A 173 -12.02 -4.26 -1.67
N TYR A 174 -11.83 -5.39 -0.98
CA TYR A 174 -12.15 -5.50 0.44
C TYR A 174 -11.04 -4.84 1.25
N VAL A 175 -11.31 -3.62 1.71
CA VAL A 175 -10.30 -2.70 2.26
C VAL A 175 -9.58 -3.32 3.46
N ASN A 176 -10.32 -3.96 4.37
CA ASN A 176 -9.72 -4.56 5.57
C ASN A 176 -8.75 -5.71 5.22
N ASN A 177 -9.13 -6.54 4.25
CA ASN A 177 -8.32 -7.65 3.75
C ASN A 177 -7.09 -7.14 3.00
N PHE A 178 -7.26 -6.10 2.18
CA PHE A 178 -6.15 -5.42 1.53
C PHE A 178 -5.14 -4.84 2.54
N ILE A 179 -5.61 -4.13 3.55
CA ILE A 179 -4.74 -3.58 4.61
C ILE A 179 -3.96 -4.72 5.30
N ASN A 180 -4.65 -5.80 5.69
CA ASN A 180 -4.00 -6.94 6.33
C ASN A 180 -2.94 -7.59 5.42
N LEU A 181 -3.23 -7.71 4.11
CA LEU A 181 -2.27 -8.22 3.13
C LEU A 181 -1.01 -7.34 3.08
N VAL A 182 -1.16 -6.01 3.01
CA VAL A 182 -0.01 -5.10 2.91
C VAL A 182 0.81 -5.08 4.19
N GLU A 183 0.17 -5.08 5.37
CA GLU A 183 0.85 -5.16 6.66
C GLU A 183 1.64 -6.48 6.79
N ASP A 184 1.06 -7.60 6.37
CA ASP A 184 1.72 -8.91 6.38
C ASP A 184 2.90 -8.97 5.40
N ILE A 185 2.77 -8.37 4.20
CA ILE A 185 3.89 -8.21 3.26
C ILE A 185 5.00 -7.36 3.88
N PHE A 186 4.68 -6.20 4.47
CA PHE A 186 5.68 -5.34 5.09
C PHE A 186 6.42 -6.06 6.22
N ARG A 187 5.68 -6.79 7.08
CA ARG A 187 6.26 -7.61 8.14
C ARG A 187 7.26 -8.63 7.59
N ARG A 188 6.87 -9.41 6.57
CA ARG A 188 7.75 -10.40 5.94
C ARG A 188 8.98 -9.77 5.29
N VAL A 189 8.81 -8.66 4.56
CA VAL A 189 9.93 -7.91 3.98
C VAL A 189 10.91 -7.45 5.05
N LYS A 190 10.41 -6.96 6.20
CA LYS A 190 11.25 -6.57 7.32
C LYS A 190 11.99 -7.76 7.93
N GLU A 191 11.32 -8.89 8.11
CA GLU A 191 11.93 -10.14 8.60
C GLU A 191 13.04 -10.62 7.66
N ASP A 192 12.78 -10.66 6.35
CA ASP A 192 13.76 -11.07 5.35
C ASP A 192 14.93 -10.09 5.24
N ALA A 193 14.69 -8.78 5.43
CA ALA A 193 15.76 -7.78 5.52
C ALA A 193 16.68 -8.01 6.73
N ILE A 194 16.10 -8.36 7.88
CA ILE A 194 16.84 -8.68 9.11
C ILE A 194 17.67 -9.95 8.93
N ASN A 195 17.08 -10.97 8.31
CA ASN A 195 17.73 -12.24 8.03
C ASN A 195 18.77 -12.17 6.90
N GLY A 196 18.82 -11.05 6.17
CA GLY A 196 19.75 -10.85 5.05
C GLY A 196 19.39 -11.67 3.81
N SER A 197 18.15 -12.13 3.67
CA SER A 197 17.64 -12.89 2.53
C SER A 197 17.15 -12.00 1.38
N LEU A 198 17.09 -10.68 1.57
CA LEU A 198 16.69 -9.72 0.54
C LEU A 198 17.86 -9.14 -0.24
N THR A 199 17.71 -9.11 -1.55
CA THR A 199 18.54 -8.29 -2.46
C THR A 199 17.90 -6.92 -2.63
N SER A 200 18.64 -5.84 -2.40
CA SER A 200 18.17 -4.47 -2.65
C SER A 200 18.86 -3.84 -3.86
N ILE A 201 18.27 -2.75 -4.38
CA ILE A 201 19.00 -1.80 -5.23
C ILE A 201 20.14 -1.11 -4.45
N ASP A 202 20.93 -0.31 -5.17
CA ASP A 202 22.06 0.44 -4.61
C ASP A 202 21.62 1.41 -3.50
N GLU A 203 22.43 1.51 -2.44
CA GLU A 203 22.11 2.33 -1.26
C GLU A 203 22.02 3.83 -1.59
N GLN A 204 22.86 4.36 -2.49
CA GLN A 204 22.80 5.78 -2.87
C GLN A 204 21.54 6.08 -3.67
N GLU A 205 21.09 5.14 -4.49
CA GLU A 205 19.79 5.24 -5.16
C GLU A 205 18.65 5.27 -4.13
N ILE A 206 18.69 4.40 -3.10
CA ILE A 206 17.67 4.41 -2.03
C ILE A 206 17.68 5.74 -1.28
N LYS A 207 18.87 6.24 -0.89
CA LYS A 207 19.01 7.55 -0.23
C LYS A 207 18.44 8.69 -1.06
N SER A 208 18.61 8.63 -2.38
CA SER A 208 18.16 9.69 -3.29
C SER A 208 16.65 9.65 -3.54
N ARG A 209 16.07 8.45 -3.65
CA ARG A 209 14.66 8.27 -4.06
C ARG A 209 13.69 8.13 -2.90
N PHE A 210 14.12 7.52 -1.80
CA PHE A 210 13.24 7.04 -0.73
C PHE A 210 13.58 7.58 0.66
N THR A 211 14.40 8.63 0.74
CA THR A 211 14.61 9.37 1.99
C THR A 211 14.43 10.87 1.78
N VAL A 212 13.94 11.54 2.80
CA VAL A 212 13.94 13.01 2.91
C VAL A 212 15.10 13.41 3.81
N ILE A 213 15.85 14.45 3.44
CA ILE A 213 16.86 15.04 4.31
C ILE A 213 16.16 16.06 5.21
N ASN A 214 16.26 15.87 6.53
CA ASN A 214 15.80 16.86 7.49
C ASN A 214 16.86 17.96 7.55
N GLY A 215 16.44 19.21 7.31
CA GLY A 215 17.31 20.39 7.34
C GLY A 215 17.58 20.89 8.75
#